data_AF-A0A819JNG0-F1
#
_entry.id   AF-A0A819JNG0-F1
#
_cell.length_a   1.000
_cell.length_b   1.000
_cell.length_c   1.000
_cell.angle_alpha   90.00
_cell.angle_beta   90.00
_cell.angle_gamma   90.00
#
_symmetry.space_group_name_H-M   'P 1'
#
loop_
_entity.id
_entity.type
_entity.pdbx_description
1 polymer ?
#
loop_
_entity_poly.entity_id
_entity_poly.type
_entity_poly.pdbx_seq_one_letter_code
_entity_poly.pdbx_strand_id
1 'polypeptide(L)'
;MNDVMTQLSEAVGYIKSQTNATPKVGIVLGSGLGNLSQVIEVETEIEYGKIPHFPVSTVKGHGGKLLFGKLNDTNVLCMSGRFHFYEGYSAQQVIFPVRVMKMLGIETLLLSNAAGGVNPNYKVGDLMILNDHISFFTTNPLIGKNVEELGTRFPDMSEPYSKALIAKALEIGSKYGQ
;
A
#
# COMPACT_ATOMS: atom_id res chain seq x y z
N MET A 1 -20.22 -10.54 14.58
CA MET A 1 -19.17 -9.94 13.73
C MET A 1 -18.64 -11.05 12.84
N ASN A 2 -18.62 -10.85 11.52
CA ASN A 2 -17.99 -11.81 10.62
C ASN A 2 -16.49 -11.88 10.91
N ASP A 3 -15.92 -13.08 10.80
CA ASP A 3 -14.49 -13.29 10.97
C ASP A 3 -13.70 -12.55 9.86
N VAL A 4 -12.49 -12.08 10.19
CA VAL A 4 -11.68 -11.28 9.26
C VAL A 4 -11.33 -12.06 7.99
N MET A 5 -11.19 -13.39 8.07
CA MET A 5 -10.93 -14.22 6.89
C MET A 5 -12.14 -14.26 5.95
N THR A 6 -13.37 -14.24 6.49
CA THR A 6 -14.59 -14.12 5.69
C THR A 6 -14.60 -12.78 4.94
N GLN A 7 -14.34 -11.68 5.63
CA GLN A 7 -14.30 -10.34 5.02
C GLN A 7 -13.25 -10.23 3.91
N LEU A 8 -12.05 -10.76 4.16
CA LEU A 8 -10.98 -10.80 3.16
C LEU A 8 -11.38 -11.66 1.95
N SER A 9 -11.99 -12.83 2.19
CA SER A 9 -12.43 -13.72 1.11
C SER A 9 -13.51 -13.09 0.25
N GLU A 10 -14.46 -12.37 0.83
CA GLU A 10 -15.50 -11.63 0.10
C GLU A 10 -14.89 -10.51 -0.76
N ALA A 11 -13.99 -9.71 -0.20
CA ALA A 11 -13.29 -8.64 -0.93
C ALA A 11 -12.44 -9.19 -2.09
N VAL A 12 -11.67 -10.24 -1.84
CA VAL A 12 -10.80 -10.91 -2.83
C VAL A 12 -11.65 -11.56 -3.92
N GLY A 13 -12.73 -12.25 -3.55
CA GLY A 13 -13.66 -12.88 -4.49
C GLY A 13 -14.30 -11.85 -5.42
N TYR A 14 -14.74 -10.71 -4.86
CA TYR A 14 -15.23 -9.60 -5.66
C TYR A 14 -14.15 -9.08 -6.63
N ILE A 15 -12.95 -8.76 -6.15
CA ILE A 15 -11.87 -8.25 -7.02
C ILE A 15 -11.53 -9.24 -8.14
N LYS A 16 -11.39 -10.54 -7.84
CA LYS A 16 -11.12 -11.58 -8.83
C LYS A 16 -12.25 -11.77 -9.84
N SER A 17 -13.48 -11.37 -9.51
CA SER A 17 -14.59 -11.36 -10.48
C SER A 17 -14.49 -10.21 -11.50
N GLN A 18 -13.73 -9.15 -11.18
CA GLN A 18 -13.57 -7.97 -12.02
C GLN A 18 -12.33 -8.03 -12.91
N THR A 19 -11.31 -8.84 -12.57
CA THR A 19 -10.06 -8.92 -13.32
C THR A 19 -9.41 -10.28 -13.20
N ASN A 20 -8.71 -10.71 -14.27
CA ASN A 20 -7.86 -11.90 -14.28
C ASN A 20 -6.38 -11.58 -14.02
N ALA A 21 -6.05 -10.32 -13.73
CA ALA A 21 -4.68 -9.89 -13.50
C ALA A 21 -4.08 -10.52 -12.24
N THR A 22 -2.82 -10.95 -12.32
CA THR A 22 -2.06 -11.58 -11.22
C THR A 22 -0.75 -10.85 -10.93
N PRO A 23 -0.81 -9.55 -10.57
CA PRO A 23 0.39 -8.77 -10.29
C PRO A 23 1.13 -9.29 -9.05
N LYS A 24 2.45 -9.11 -9.03
CA LYS A 24 3.32 -9.46 -7.90
C LYS A 24 3.77 -8.23 -7.09
N VAL A 25 3.58 -7.04 -7.65
CA VAL A 25 3.97 -5.77 -7.05
C VAL A 25 2.72 -4.94 -6.76
N GLY A 26 2.57 -4.55 -5.49
CA GLY A 26 1.54 -3.64 -5.00
C GLY A 26 2.14 -2.26 -4.78
N ILE A 27 1.41 -1.21 -5.14
CA ILE A 27 1.83 0.17 -4.94
C ILE A 27 0.73 0.89 -4.16
N VAL A 28 1.10 1.61 -3.10
CA VAL A 28 0.20 2.50 -2.38
C VAL A 28 0.61 3.94 -2.62
N LEU A 29 -0.19 4.66 -3.41
CA LEU A 29 0.09 6.05 -3.73
C LEU A 29 -0.34 6.96 -2.61
N GLY A 30 0.63 7.75 -2.16
CA GLY A 30 0.44 8.82 -1.24
C GLY A 30 0.15 10.17 -1.86
N SER A 31 -0.16 11.13 -1.00
CA SER A 31 -0.16 12.56 -1.35
C SER A 31 1.18 12.93 -1.99
N GLY A 32 1.15 13.72 -3.07
CA GLY A 32 2.35 14.17 -3.79
C GLY A 32 2.84 13.24 -4.90
N LEU A 33 2.43 11.97 -4.93
CA LEU A 33 2.83 10.99 -5.96
C LEU A 33 1.66 10.43 -6.77
N GLY A 34 0.50 11.08 -6.71
CA GLY A 34 -0.70 10.70 -7.47
C GLY A 34 -0.47 10.64 -8.98
N ASN A 35 0.45 11.44 -9.53
CA ASN A 35 0.77 11.43 -10.96
C ASN A 35 1.34 10.08 -11.43
N LEU A 36 1.88 9.23 -10.54
CA LEU A 36 2.36 7.91 -10.93
C LEU A 36 1.21 7.05 -11.50
N SER A 37 -0.04 7.25 -11.06
CA SER A 37 -1.16 6.52 -11.65
C SER A 37 -1.45 6.91 -13.10
N GLN A 38 -0.97 8.06 -13.57
CA GLN A 38 -1.18 8.53 -14.94
C GLN A 38 -0.26 7.82 -15.94
N VAL A 39 0.84 7.22 -15.48
CA VAL A 39 1.80 6.48 -16.30
C VAL A 39 1.60 4.96 -16.22
N ILE A 40 0.61 4.51 -15.46
CA ILE A 40 0.18 3.10 -15.47
C ILE A 40 -0.71 2.90 -16.70
N GLU A 41 -0.37 1.93 -17.53
CA GLU A 41 -1.25 1.42 -18.58
C GLU A 41 -2.35 0.59 -17.91
N VAL A 42 -3.47 1.25 -17.59
CA VAL A 42 -4.55 0.65 -16.82
C VAL A 42 -5.37 -0.32 -17.68
N GLU A 43 -5.49 -1.56 -17.19
CA GLU A 43 -6.31 -2.62 -17.78
C GLU A 43 -7.65 -2.78 -17.05
N THR A 44 -7.68 -2.55 -15.74
CA THR A 44 -8.91 -2.61 -14.93
C THR A 44 -8.87 -1.60 -13.79
N GLU A 45 -9.98 -0.90 -13.59
CA GLU A 45 -10.18 -0.01 -12.44
C GLU A 45 -11.33 -0.51 -11.56
N ILE A 46 -11.14 -0.49 -10.24
CA ILE A 46 -12.16 -0.88 -9.28
C ILE A 46 -12.27 0.19 -8.19
N GLU A 47 -13.41 0.88 -8.12
CA GLU A 47 -13.68 1.85 -7.06
C GLU A 47 -13.72 1.18 -5.68
N TYR A 48 -13.12 1.82 -4.67
CA TYR A 48 -13.10 1.28 -3.31
C TYR A 48 -14.49 1.02 -2.75
N GLY A 49 -15.45 1.90 -3.03
CA GLY A 49 -16.83 1.77 -2.55
C GLY A 49 -17.60 0.56 -3.11
N LYS A 50 -17.09 -0.09 -4.17
CA LYS A 50 -17.69 -1.31 -4.72
C LYS A 50 -17.09 -2.58 -4.12
N ILE A 51 -15.93 -2.48 -3.47
CA ILE A 51 -15.24 -3.63 -2.90
C ILE A 51 -15.79 -3.87 -1.48
N PRO A 52 -16.29 -5.07 -1.18
CA PRO A 52 -16.77 -5.40 0.17
C PRO A 52 -15.73 -5.05 1.25
N HIS A 53 -16.19 -4.40 2.32
CA HIS A 53 -15.41 -4.02 3.51
C HIS A 53 -14.30 -2.98 3.29
N PHE A 54 -14.09 -2.48 2.07
CA PHE A 54 -13.13 -1.40 1.84
C PHE A 54 -13.64 -0.09 2.45
N PRO A 55 -12.77 0.69 3.12
CA PRO A 55 -13.04 2.08 3.43
C PRO A 55 -13.18 2.94 2.16
N VAL A 56 -13.70 4.15 2.32
CA VAL A 56 -13.80 5.15 1.24
C VAL A 56 -12.83 6.28 1.54
N SER A 57 -12.02 6.70 0.57
CA SER A 57 -11.07 7.79 0.82
C SER A 57 -11.79 9.14 0.78
N THR A 58 -11.58 9.98 1.79
CA THR A 58 -12.25 11.30 1.89
C THR A 58 -11.30 12.46 1.61
N VAL A 59 -10.00 12.19 1.47
CA VAL A 59 -8.95 13.19 1.27
C VAL A 59 -8.86 13.63 -0.19
N LYS A 60 -8.79 14.94 -0.42
CA LYS A 60 -8.63 15.51 -1.77
C LYS A 60 -7.37 14.99 -2.45
N GLY A 61 -7.49 14.59 -3.72
CA GLY A 61 -6.39 14.04 -4.52
C GLY A 61 -6.20 12.53 -4.37
N HIS A 62 -7.00 11.86 -3.53
CA HIS A 62 -7.04 10.40 -3.48
C HIS A 62 -8.08 9.91 -4.49
N GLY A 63 -7.64 9.17 -5.51
CA GLY A 63 -8.50 8.72 -6.61
C GLY A 63 -9.60 7.74 -6.19
N GLY A 64 -9.43 7.05 -5.06
CA GLY A 64 -10.46 6.20 -4.48
C GLY A 64 -10.68 4.87 -5.23
N LYS A 65 -9.64 4.37 -5.91
CA LYS A 65 -9.73 3.19 -6.78
C LYS A 65 -8.46 2.32 -6.76
N LEU A 66 -8.65 1.02 -6.95
CA LEU A 66 -7.61 0.07 -7.32
C LEU A 66 -7.42 0.12 -8.83
N LEU A 67 -6.16 0.20 -9.25
CA LEU A 67 -5.75 0.16 -10.65
C LEU A 67 -4.94 -1.12 -10.87
N PHE A 68 -5.41 -1.97 -11.76
CA PHE A 68 -4.66 -3.09 -12.30
C PHE A 68 -4.16 -2.70 -13.68
N GLY A 69 -2.89 -2.92 -13.92
CA GLY A 69 -2.30 -2.54 -15.20
C GLY A 69 -0.80 -2.78 -15.22
N LYS A 70 -0.13 -2.10 -16.14
CA LYS A 70 1.30 -2.21 -16.34
C LYS A 70 2.01 -0.90 -16.09
N LEU A 71 3.17 -0.98 -15.43
CA LEU A 71 4.13 0.10 -15.35
C LEU A 71 5.39 -0.37 -16.07
N ASN A 72 5.64 0.15 -17.26
CA ASN A 72 6.54 -0.47 -18.24
C ASN A 72 6.13 -1.95 -18.46
N ASP A 73 7.08 -2.89 -18.42
CA ASP A 73 6.79 -4.32 -18.62
C ASP A 73 6.30 -5.06 -17.36
N THR A 74 6.04 -4.35 -16.25
CA THR A 74 5.68 -4.96 -14.97
C THR A 74 4.20 -4.83 -14.65
N ASN A 75 3.51 -5.95 -14.43
CA ASN A 75 2.13 -5.97 -13.92
C ASN A 75 2.08 -5.48 -12.47
N VAL A 76 1.26 -4.48 -12.20
CA VAL A 76 1.11 -3.84 -10.88
C VAL A 76 -0.35 -3.77 -10.45
N LEU A 77 -0.55 -3.82 -9.14
CA LEU A 77 -1.79 -3.38 -8.49
C LEU A 77 -1.47 -2.08 -7.75
N CYS A 78 -2.14 -0.99 -8.11
CA CYS A 78 -1.91 0.32 -7.52
C CYS A 78 -3.16 0.83 -6.80
N MET A 79 -3.02 1.17 -5.53
CA MET A 79 -3.99 1.96 -4.77
C MET A 79 -3.82 3.44 -5.11
N SER A 80 -4.75 4.01 -5.89
CA SER A 80 -4.80 5.44 -6.17
C SER A 80 -5.42 6.16 -4.98
N GLY A 81 -4.57 6.55 -4.04
CA GLY A 81 -4.95 7.06 -2.72
C GLY A 81 -5.06 5.96 -1.67
N ARG A 82 -4.98 6.37 -0.41
CA ARG A 82 -5.01 5.52 0.78
C ARG A 82 -5.98 6.05 1.84
N PHE A 83 -6.11 5.28 2.92
CA PHE A 83 -6.89 5.65 4.10
C PHE A 83 -5.95 6.10 5.21
N HIS A 84 -6.39 7.05 6.01
CA HIS A 84 -5.63 7.55 7.14
C HIS A 84 -6.39 7.33 8.44
N PHE A 85 -5.61 7.11 9.50
CA PHE A 85 -6.15 6.96 10.84
C PHE A 85 -6.90 8.23 11.31
N TYR A 86 -6.44 9.42 10.93
CA TYR A 86 -7.10 10.68 11.29
C TYR A 86 -8.47 10.89 10.62
N GLU A 87 -8.81 10.12 9.57
CA GLU A 87 -10.14 10.15 8.95
C GLU A 87 -11.20 9.45 9.83
N GLY A 88 -10.80 8.87 10.98
CA GLY A 88 -11.67 8.18 11.92
C GLY A 88 -11.72 6.66 11.71
N TYR A 89 -10.93 6.13 10.78
CA TYR A 89 -10.82 4.69 10.55
C TYR A 89 -9.99 4.01 11.64
N SER A 90 -10.38 2.77 12.00
CA SER A 90 -9.53 1.94 12.86
C SER A 90 -8.24 1.54 12.14
N ALA A 91 -7.19 1.21 12.90
CA ALA A 91 -5.93 0.73 12.33
C ALA A 91 -6.16 -0.52 11.44
N GLN A 92 -7.07 -1.41 11.82
CA GLN A 92 -7.45 -2.58 11.05
C GLN A 92 -8.15 -2.24 9.72
N GLN A 93 -8.97 -1.18 9.69
CA GLN A 93 -9.59 -0.70 8.44
C GLN A 93 -8.53 -0.10 7.51
N VAL A 94 -7.59 0.69 8.05
CA VAL A 94 -6.51 1.31 7.26
C VAL A 94 -5.64 0.25 6.57
N ILE A 95 -5.30 -0.83 7.27
CA ILE A 95 -4.44 -1.90 6.72
C ILE A 95 -5.20 -2.99 5.96
N PHE A 96 -6.54 -2.98 5.94
CA PHE A 96 -7.35 -4.00 5.26
C PHE A 96 -6.94 -4.22 3.79
N PRO A 97 -6.69 -3.17 2.97
CA PRO A 97 -6.26 -3.35 1.59
C PRO A 97 -4.92 -4.07 1.45
N VAL A 98 -4.00 -3.91 2.41
CA VAL A 98 -2.70 -4.60 2.39
C VAL A 98 -2.90 -6.11 2.58
N ARG A 99 -3.81 -6.52 3.46
CA ARG A 99 -4.18 -7.94 3.61
C ARG A 99 -4.84 -8.48 2.35
N VAL A 100 -5.70 -7.70 1.70
CA VAL A 100 -6.33 -8.07 0.42
C VAL A 100 -5.29 -8.21 -0.68
N MET A 101 -4.35 -7.27 -0.80
CA MET A 101 -3.21 -7.36 -1.73
C MET A 101 -2.41 -8.66 -1.50
N LYS A 102 -2.11 -9.01 -0.25
CA LYS A 102 -1.43 -10.28 0.06
C LYS A 102 -2.23 -11.50 -0.42
N MET A 103 -3.55 -11.51 -0.22
CA MET A 103 -4.43 -12.60 -0.66
C MET A 103 -4.62 -12.66 -2.19
N LEU A 104 -4.40 -11.55 -2.88
CA LEU A 104 -4.33 -11.48 -4.34
C LEU A 104 -2.98 -11.95 -4.90
N GLY A 105 -1.99 -12.24 -4.04
CA GLY A 105 -0.70 -12.79 -4.43
C GLY A 105 0.42 -11.75 -4.58
N ILE A 106 0.24 -10.54 -4.04
CA ILE A 106 1.29 -9.52 -3.97
C ILE A 106 2.41 -9.99 -3.05
N GLU A 107 3.64 -9.83 -3.51
CA GLU A 107 4.87 -10.25 -2.83
C GLU A 107 5.75 -9.06 -2.45
N THR A 108 5.71 -7.98 -3.24
CA THR A 108 6.43 -6.73 -2.96
C THR A 108 5.43 -5.58 -2.83
N LEU A 109 5.54 -4.81 -1.74
CA LEU A 109 4.72 -3.63 -1.51
C LEU A 109 5.58 -2.37 -1.53
N LEU A 110 5.28 -1.46 -2.46
CA LEU A 110 5.89 -0.14 -2.54
C LEU A 110 4.95 0.88 -1.90
N LEU A 111 5.42 1.51 -0.83
CA LEU A 111 4.66 2.51 -0.07
C LEU A 111 5.22 3.90 -0.33
N SER A 112 4.33 4.86 -0.55
CA SER A 112 4.72 6.26 -0.76
C SER A 112 3.93 7.22 0.13
N ASN A 113 4.60 8.30 0.55
CA ASN A 113 3.98 9.35 1.34
C ASN A 113 4.64 10.71 1.12
N ALA A 114 3.92 11.76 1.56
CA ALA A 114 4.49 13.08 1.77
C ALA A 114 4.79 13.22 3.27
N ALA A 115 5.96 13.78 3.59
CA ALA A 115 6.41 13.99 4.96
C ALA A 115 7.06 15.38 5.11
N GLY A 116 7.03 15.91 6.33
CA GLY A 116 7.85 17.06 6.69
C GLY A 116 9.29 16.60 6.98
N GLY A 117 10.28 17.22 6.34
CA GLY A 117 11.68 16.95 6.59
C GLY A 117 12.14 17.57 7.92
N VAL A 118 12.64 16.74 8.84
CA VAL A 118 13.24 17.20 10.11
C VAL A 118 14.77 17.22 10.06
N ASN A 119 15.37 16.54 9.10
CA ASN A 119 16.80 16.63 8.84
C ASN A 119 17.08 17.97 8.13
N PRO A 120 17.92 18.85 8.69
CA PRO A 120 18.16 20.19 8.14
C PRO A 120 18.83 20.17 6.75
N ASN A 121 19.38 19.02 6.33
CA ASN A 121 19.97 18.85 5.01
C ASN A 121 18.93 18.56 3.92
N TYR A 122 17.69 18.20 4.29
CA TYR A 122 16.64 17.93 3.33
C TYR A 122 16.06 19.21 2.76
N LYS A 123 15.67 19.16 1.50
CA LYS A 123 15.01 20.22 0.75
C LYS A 123 13.62 19.78 0.33
N VAL A 124 12.76 20.77 0.08
CA VAL A 124 11.45 20.51 -0.51
C VAL A 124 11.64 19.86 -1.88
N GLY A 125 11.00 18.72 -2.09
CA GLY A 125 11.08 17.95 -3.33
C GLY A 125 12.05 16.77 -3.27
N ASP A 126 12.86 16.63 -2.21
CA ASP A 126 13.75 15.49 -2.05
C ASP A 126 12.94 14.18 -1.94
N LEU A 127 13.43 13.14 -2.63
CA LEU A 127 12.97 11.76 -2.42
C LEU A 127 13.82 11.11 -1.33
N MET A 128 13.18 10.73 -0.23
CA MET A 128 13.83 10.03 0.88
C MET A 128 13.41 8.56 0.87
N ILE A 129 14.39 7.66 0.85
CA ILE A 129 14.15 6.23 1.03
C ILE A 129 13.93 5.95 2.52
N LEU A 130 12.82 5.30 2.86
CA LEU A 130 12.59 4.77 4.20
C LEU A 130 13.45 3.53 4.41
N ASN A 131 14.33 3.59 5.41
CA ASN A 131 15.16 2.46 5.84
C ASN A 131 14.80 1.95 7.24
N ASP A 132 14.02 2.72 8.00
CA ASP A 132 13.45 2.36 9.29
C ASP A 132 12.27 3.29 9.62
N HIS A 133 11.53 2.97 10.69
CA HIS A 133 10.48 3.85 11.22
C HIS A 133 10.34 3.76 12.74
N ILE A 134 9.87 4.85 13.34
CA ILE A 134 9.39 4.87 14.71
C ILE A 134 7.86 4.93 14.66
N SER A 135 7.21 3.89 15.18
CA SER A 135 5.74 3.89 15.32
C SER A 135 5.35 4.60 16.61
N PHE A 136 4.81 5.81 16.49
CA PHE A 136 4.41 6.64 17.62
C PHE A 136 2.96 7.11 17.44
N PHE A 137 2.18 7.15 18.52
CA PHE A 137 0.79 7.65 18.58
C PHE A 137 -0.28 6.90 17.75
N THR A 138 0.01 5.75 17.14
CA THR A 138 -0.99 4.94 16.43
C THR A 138 -1.24 3.61 17.13
N THR A 139 -2.51 3.22 17.25
CA THR A 139 -2.88 1.86 17.69
C THR A 139 -2.27 0.83 16.74
N ASN A 140 -1.58 -0.18 17.28
CA ASN A 140 -0.98 -1.22 16.47
C ASN A 140 -2.07 -2.03 15.73
N PRO A 141 -2.02 -2.17 14.39
CA PRO A 141 -3.04 -2.90 13.62
C PRO A 141 -3.10 -4.40 13.91
N LEU A 142 -2.09 -4.96 14.59
CA LEU A 142 -2.00 -6.36 15.00
C LEU A 142 -2.55 -6.61 16.42
N ILE A 143 -3.09 -5.58 17.08
CA ILE A 143 -3.77 -5.76 18.37
C ILE A 143 -5.00 -6.67 18.22
N GLY A 144 -5.22 -7.56 19.19
CA GLY A 144 -6.31 -8.53 19.20
C GLY A 144 -5.83 -9.98 19.08
N LYS A 145 -6.72 -10.91 18.73
CA LYS A 145 -6.39 -12.32 18.47
C LYS A 145 -5.63 -12.44 17.15
N ASN A 146 -4.55 -13.23 17.13
CA ASN A 146 -3.83 -13.51 15.90
C ASN A 146 -4.64 -14.48 15.01
N VAL A 147 -4.52 -14.29 13.71
CA VAL A 147 -5.07 -15.19 12.68
C VAL A 147 -3.87 -15.83 12.01
N GLU A 148 -3.67 -17.13 12.24
CA GLU A 148 -2.45 -17.85 11.86
C GLU A 148 -2.24 -17.86 10.35
N GLU A 149 -3.32 -17.85 9.58
CA GLU A 149 -3.33 -17.78 8.12
C GLU A 149 -2.76 -16.46 7.57
N LEU A 150 -2.78 -15.39 8.37
CA LEU A 150 -2.25 -14.08 7.98
C LEU A 150 -0.79 -13.89 8.39
N GLY A 151 -0.29 -14.67 9.36
CA GLY A 151 1.11 -14.61 9.79
C GLY A 151 1.33 -14.99 11.25
N THR A 152 2.60 -14.86 11.66
CA THR A 152 3.03 -15.14 13.03
C THR A 152 2.45 -14.15 14.04
N ARG A 153 2.28 -14.61 15.29
CA ARG A 153 1.84 -13.79 16.43
C ARG A 153 2.80 -12.63 16.72
N PHE A 154 4.10 -12.86 16.53
CA PHE A 154 5.16 -11.92 16.88
C PHE A 154 6.07 -11.72 15.66
N PRO A 155 5.69 -10.82 14.73
CA PRO A 155 6.51 -10.54 13.56
C PRO A 155 7.79 -9.82 13.97
N ASP A 156 8.92 -10.29 13.42
CA ASP A 156 10.19 -9.58 13.53
C ASP A 156 10.13 -8.27 12.74
N MET A 157 10.75 -7.23 13.30
CA MET A 157 10.82 -5.89 12.70
C MET A 157 12.28 -5.41 12.60
N SER A 158 13.25 -6.33 12.52
CA SER A 158 14.67 -5.98 12.32
C SER A 158 14.97 -5.54 10.88
N GLU A 159 14.13 -5.96 9.93
CA GLU A 159 14.20 -5.54 8.52
C GLU A 159 12.79 -5.37 7.90
N PRO A 160 11.99 -4.38 8.36
CA PRO A 160 10.65 -4.14 7.81
C PRO A 160 10.72 -3.49 6.41
N TYR A 161 11.87 -2.90 6.07
CA TYR A 161 12.20 -2.39 4.75
C TYR A 161 13.32 -3.23 4.15
N SER A 162 13.06 -3.83 2.99
CA SER A 162 14.03 -4.72 2.33
C SER A 162 15.33 -3.98 2.00
N LYS A 163 16.45 -4.40 2.58
CA LYS A 163 17.77 -3.82 2.29
C LYS A 163 18.16 -3.99 0.82
N ALA A 164 17.75 -5.09 0.20
CA ALA A 164 17.98 -5.36 -1.21
C ALA A 164 17.25 -4.35 -2.13
N LEU A 165 15.98 -4.02 -1.81
CA LEU A 165 15.23 -3.00 -2.57
C LEU A 165 15.79 -1.60 -2.34
N ILE A 166 16.20 -1.27 -1.12
CA ILE A 166 16.84 0.01 -0.80
C ILE A 166 18.13 0.17 -1.60
N ALA A 167 19.01 -0.84 -1.59
CA ALA A 167 20.27 -0.79 -2.35
C ALA A 167 20.01 -0.57 -3.85
N LYS A 168 19.02 -1.27 -4.42
CA LYS A 168 18.64 -1.11 -5.82
C LYS A 168 18.06 0.28 -6.12
N ALA A 169 17.26 0.83 -5.21
CA ALA A 169 16.70 2.18 -5.36
C ALA A 169 17.80 3.26 -5.33
N LEU A 170 18.80 3.13 -4.44
CA LEU A 170 19.97 4.02 -4.40
C LEU A 170 20.82 3.94 -5.68
N GLU A 171 21.03 2.73 -6.19
CA GLU A 171 21.74 2.52 -7.46
C GLU A 171 21.01 3.19 -8.64
N ILE A 172 19.69 3.09 -8.67
CA ILE A 172 18.85 3.75 -9.68
C ILE A 172 18.91 5.27 -9.52
N GLY A 173 18.74 5.80 -8.30
CA GLY A 173 18.80 7.25 -8.02
C GLY A 173 20.11 7.87 -8.48
N SER A 174 21.24 7.22 -8.13
CA SER A 174 22.58 7.66 -8.53
C SER A 174 22.75 7.79 -10.04
N LYS A 175 22.11 6.91 -10.83
CA LYS A 175 22.14 6.98 -12.31
C LYS A 175 21.37 8.19 -12.88
N TYR A 176 20.35 8.66 -12.16
CA TYR A 176 19.52 9.80 -12.56
C TYR A 176 19.92 11.11 -11.85
N GLY A 177 21.03 11.12 -11.11
CA GLY A 177 21.52 12.30 -10.38
C GLY A 177 20.67 12.67 -9.17
N GLN A 178 19.99 11.69 -8.57
CA GLN A 178 19.21 11.83 -7.33
C GLN A 178 19.82 11.03 -6.18
#